data_AF-A0A9E4ZPB1-F1
#
_entry.id   AF-A0A9E4ZPB1-F1
#
_cell.length_a   1.000
_cell.length_b   1.000
_cell.length_c   1.000
_cell.angle_alpha   90.00
_cell.angle_beta   90.00
_cell.angle_gamma   90.00
#
_symmetry.space_group_name_H-M   'P 1'
#
loop_
_entity.id
_entity.type
_entity.pdbx_description
1 polymer ?
#
loop_
_entity_poly.entity_id
_entity_poly.type
_entity_poly.pdbx_seq_one_letter_code
_entity_poly.pdbx_strand_id
1 'polypeptide(L)'
;MTKISEIVKDTISLLLFEHAILRVRLPLLLKLKEDDLWKEFELLHNFIVNSHARVEDVVVFPLIKQEIVKPYANDHLLIKNYGDGILKEKRKDWVERYVKIVLDHNKGEEINVFPSLKENIELEPSIKLIKEFGNEKYYYITGLELP
;
A
#
# COMPACT_ATOMS: atom_id res chain seq x y z
N MET A 1 19.23 -10.32 10.46
CA MET A 1 17.83 -10.45 9.99
C MET A 1 16.97 -9.82 11.05
N THR A 2 16.18 -8.80 10.71
CA THR A 2 15.34 -8.09 11.69
C THR A 2 13.98 -8.77 11.73
N LYS A 3 13.57 -9.25 12.90
CA LYS A 3 12.26 -9.91 13.07
C LYS A 3 11.15 -8.88 13.08
N ILE A 4 10.00 -9.20 12.47
CA ILE A 4 8.79 -8.36 12.47
C ILE A 4 8.45 -7.79 13.84
N SER A 5 8.60 -8.61 14.88
CA SER A 5 8.24 -8.31 16.26
C SER A 5 8.99 -7.12 16.88
N GLU A 6 10.07 -6.65 16.24
CA GLU A 6 10.86 -5.50 16.73
C GLU A 6 10.44 -4.16 16.10
N ILE A 7 9.80 -4.19 14.92
CA ILE A 7 9.46 -2.98 14.12
C ILE A 7 7.95 -2.75 14.06
N VAL A 8 7.17 -3.82 13.94
CA VAL A 8 5.72 -3.77 13.72
C VAL A 8 5.02 -4.43 14.91
N LYS A 9 4.15 -3.68 15.57
CA LYS A 9 3.47 -4.08 16.82
C LYS A 9 1.98 -4.37 16.63
N ASP A 10 1.38 -3.72 15.64
CA ASP A 10 -0.05 -3.75 15.32
C ASP A 10 -0.24 -3.43 13.82
N THR A 11 -1.44 -3.64 13.28
CA THR A 11 -1.75 -3.36 11.88
C THR A 11 -1.47 -1.91 11.47
N ILE A 12 -1.59 -0.94 12.37
CA ILE A 12 -1.36 0.46 12.03
C ILE A 12 0.13 0.75 11.84
N SER A 13 0.98 0.25 12.73
CA SER A 13 2.43 0.31 12.57
C SER A 13 2.91 -0.43 11.32
N LEU A 14 2.23 -1.51 10.92
CA LEU A 14 2.47 -2.22 9.65
C LEU A 14 2.17 -1.31 8.45
N LEU A 15 0.97 -0.72 8.39
CA LEU A 15 0.56 0.15 7.29
C LEU A 15 1.44 1.42 7.21
N LEU A 16 1.78 2.03 8.34
CA LEU A 16 2.72 3.16 8.40
C LEU A 16 4.11 2.78 7.89
N PHE A 17 4.57 1.55 8.18
CA PHE A 17 5.80 1.03 7.64
C PHE A 17 5.70 0.84 6.12
N GLU A 18 4.62 0.26 5.61
CA GLU A 18 4.36 0.12 4.17
C GLU A 18 4.31 1.50 3.47
N HIS A 19 3.68 2.51 4.09
CA HIS A 19 3.68 3.89 3.59
C HIS A 19 5.10 4.45 3.47
N ALA A 20 5.95 4.22 4.46
CA ALA A 20 7.34 4.65 4.42
C ALA A 20 8.11 3.99 3.26
N ILE A 21 7.88 2.70 3.00
CA ILE A 21 8.45 1.99 1.85
C ILE A 21 7.94 2.58 0.53
N LEU A 22 6.62 2.77 0.39
CA LEU A 22 6.01 3.33 -0.83
C LEU A 22 6.51 4.75 -1.12
N ARG A 23 6.68 5.58 -0.08
CA ARG A 23 7.26 6.93 -0.15
C ARG A 23 8.67 6.95 -0.73
N VAL A 24 9.45 5.88 -0.52
CA VAL A 24 10.79 5.73 -1.10
C VAL A 24 10.72 5.13 -2.49
N ARG A 25 9.96 4.05 -2.70
CA ARG A 25 10.01 3.27 -3.93
C ARG A 25 9.28 3.91 -5.10
N LEU A 26 8.12 4.52 -4.87
CA LEU A 26 7.32 5.11 -5.94
C LEU A 26 8.06 6.22 -6.71
N PRO A 27 8.75 7.18 -6.07
CA PRO A 27 9.57 8.17 -6.79
C PRO A 27 10.75 7.56 -7.57
N LEU A 28 11.26 6.39 -7.17
CA LEU A 28 12.36 5.74 -7.89
C LEU A 28 11.92 5.19 -9.24
N LEU A 29 10.64 4.84 -9.42
CA LEU A 29 10.08 4.44 -10.71
C LEU A 29 10.41 5.46 -11.81
N LEU A 30 10.35 6.74 -11.49
CA LEU A 30 10.60 7.84 -12.44
C LEU A 30 12.06 7.90 -12.94
N LYS A 31 12.96 7.21 -12.25
CA LYS A 31 14.40 7.15 -12.56
C LYS A 31 14.80 5.85 -13.27
N LEU A 32 13.90 4.89 -13.40
CA LEU A 32 14.19 3.60 -14.02
C LEU A 32 14.23 3.69 -15.54
N LYS A 33 15.03 2.79 -16.13
CA LYS A 33 14.94 2.49 -17.56
C LYS A 33 13.59 1.84 -17.86
N GLU A 34 13.14 1.94 -19.10
CA GLU A 34 11.78 1.54 -19.47
C GLU A 34 11.46 0.07 -19.19
N ASP A 35 12.38 -0.85 -19.51
CA ASP A 35 12.19 -2.28 -19.25
C ASP A 35 12.07 -2.60 -17.76
N ASP A 36 12.84 -1.91 -16.92
CA ASP A 36 12.83 -2.08 -15.46
C ASP A 36 11.61 -1.40 -14.83
N LEU A 37 11.22 -0.24 -15.37
CA LEU A 37 10.04 0.53 -14.95
C LEU A 37 8.79 -0.34 -14.98
N TRP A 38 8.53 -1.05 -16.07
CA TRP A 38 7.27 -1.78 -16.21
C TRP A 38 7.16 -2.94 -15.22
N LYS A 39 8.25 -3.68 -15.02
CA LYS A 39 8.30 -4.77 -14.04
C LYS A 39 8.09 -4.26 -12.62
N GLU A 40 8.80 -3.19 -12.27
CA GLU A 40 8.73 -2.60 -10.94
C GLU A 40 7.37 -1.92 -10.69
N PHE A 41 6.81 -1.22 -11.68
CA PHE A 41 5.50 -0.61 -11.59
C PHE A 41 4.41 -1.66 -11.40
N GLU A 42 4.42 -2.74 -12.21
CA GLU A 42 3.44 -3.82 -12.09
C GLU A 42 3.47 -4.45 -10.70
N LEU A 43 4.68 -4.71 -10.18
CA LEU A 43 4.86 -5.27 -8.86
C LEU A 43 4.34 -4.35 -7.74
N LEU A 44 4.72 -3.07 -7.76
CA LEU A 44 4.28 -2.09 -6.76
C LEU A 44 2.77 -1.84 -6.85
N HIS A 45 2.23 -1.72 -8.07
CA HIS A 45 0.80 -1.55 -8.28
C HIS A 45 0.00 -2.74 -7.74
N ASN A 46 0.43 -3.95 -8.05
CA ASN A 46 -0.18 -5.18 -7.56
C ASN A 46 -0.14 -5.25 -6.02
N PHE A 47 0.96 -4.82 -5.40
CA PHE A 47 1.07 -4.73 -3.93
C PHE A 47 0.11 -3.72 -3.32
N ILE A 48 0.05 -2.51 -3.86
CA ILE A 48 -0.84 -1.46 -3.38
C ILE A 48 -2.29 -1.95 -3.41
N VAL A 49 -2.73 -2.55 -4.52
CA VAL A 49 -4.13 -2.95 -4.69
C VAL A 49 -4.47 -4.24 -3.95
N ASN A 50 -3.64 -5.28 -4.07
CA ASN A 50 -4.00 -6.64 -3.64
C ASN A 50 -3.45 -7.03 -2.27
N SER A 51 -2.64 -6.17 -1.65
CA SER A 51 -2.11 -6.37 -0.28
C SER A 51 -2.48 -5.18 0.60
N HIS A 52 -1.91 -4.01 0.34
CA HIS A 52 -1.99 -2.84 1.21
C HIS A 52 -3.43 -2.32 1.38
N ALA A 53 -4.06 -1.89 0.29
CA ALA A 53 -5.45 -1.42 0.28
C ALA A 53 -6.43 -2.49 0.78
N ARG A 54 -6.13 -3.77 0.50
CA ARG A 54 -6.95 -4.90 0.98
C ARG A 54 -6.90 -5.05 2.49
N VAL A 55 -5.75 -4.83 3.12
CA VAL A 55 -5.63 -4.83 4.58
C VAL A 55 -6.45 -3.67 5.16
N GLU A 56 -6.35 -2.48 4.57
CA GLU A 56 -7.14 -1.31 5.00
C GLU A 56 -8.64 -1.56 4.90
N ASP A 57 -9.12 -1.97 3.73
CA ASP A 57 -10.55 -2.18 3.45
C ASP A 57 -11.18 -3.28 4.33
N VAL A 58 -10.42 -4.36 4.61
CA VAL A 58 -10.95 -5.53 5.32
C VAL A 58 -10.74 -5.44 6.82
N VAL A 59 -9.64 -4.85 7.28
CA VAL A 59 -9.23 -4.88 8.69
C VAL A 59 -9.45 -3.53 9.38
N VAL A 60 -9.10 -2.42 8.72
CA VAL A 60 -9.04 -1.10 9.36
C VAL A 60 -10.32 -0.30 9.16
N PHE A 61 -10.74 -0.10 7.92
CA PHE A 61 -11.87 0.76 7.57
C PHE A 61 -13.20 0.34 8.21
N PRO A 62 -13.52 -0.96 8.43
CA PRO A 62 -14.74 -1.36 9.13
C PRO A 62 -14.81 -0.88 10.58
N LEU A 63 -13.67 -0.51 11.18
CA LEU A 63 -13.58 -0.05 12.57
C LEU A 63 -13.72 1.48 12.70
N ILE A 64 -13.78 2.20 11.58
CA ILE A 64 -13.82 3.65 11.54
C ILE A 64 -15.16 4.10 10.95
N LYS A 65 -15.63 5.28 11.36
CA LYS A 65 -16.86 5.84 10.83
C LYS A 65 -16.77 6.03 9.31
N GLN A 66 -17.83 5.62 8.61
CA GLN A 66 -17.90 5.61 7.15
C GLN A 66 -17.65 6.99 6.53
N GLU A 67 -18.12 8.07 7.15
CA GLU A 67 -17.88 9.43 6.65
C GLU A 67 -16.40 9.84 6.60
N ILE A 68 -15.56 9.20 7.41
CA ILE A 68 -14.10 9.44 7.43
C ILE A 68 -13.42 8.60 6.35
N VAL A 69 -13.74 7.30 6.25
CA VAL A 69 -13.02 6.36 5.38
C VAL A 69 -13.52 6.32 3.94
N LYS A 70 -14.78 6.72 3.68
CA LYS A 70 -15.38 6.60 2.34
C LYS A 70 -14.59 7.29 1.23
N PRO A 71 -13.99 8.48 1.42
CA PRO A 71 -13.12 9.08 0.40
C PRO A 71 -11.92 8.18 0.06
N TYR A 72 -11.28 7.58 1.06
CA TYR A 72 -10.09 6.74 0.92
C TYR A 72 -10.41 5.39 0.26
N ALA A 73 -11.51 4.76 0.66
CA ALA A 73 -12.02 3.56 -0.04
C ALA A 73 -12.34 3.83 -1.52
N ASN A 74 -12.84 5.02 -1.86
CA ASN A 74 -13.06 5.41 -3.26
C ASN A 74 -11.74 5.65 -4.00
N ASP A 75 -10.73 6.21 -3.32
CA ASP A 75 -9.40 6.39 -3.88
C ASP A 75 -8.73 5.06 -4.21
N HIS A 76 -8.96 3.98 -3.44
CA HIS A 76 -8.48 2.63 -3.80
C HIS A 76 -8.96 2.20 -5.18
N LEU A 77 -10.24 2.46 -5.51
CA LEU A 77 -10.80 2.17 -6.83
C LEU A 77 -10.17 3.05 -7.92
N LEU A 78 -9.94 4.34 -7.63
CA LEU A 78 -9.25 5.25 -8.55
C LEU A 78 -7.82 4.78 -8.82
N ILE A 79 -7.05 4.47 -7.78
CA ILE A 79 -5.67 3.98 -7.83
C ILE A 79 -5.62 2.69 -8.65
N LYS A 80 -6.51 1.74 -8.37
CA LYS A 80 -6.63 0.50 -9.14
C LYS A 80 -6.85 0.78 -10.62
N ASN A 81 -7.92 1.49 -10.97
CA ASN A 81 -8.29 1.73 -12.36
C ASN A 81 -7.22 2.54 -13.12
N TYR A 82 -6.61 3.53 -12.47
CA TYR A 82 -5.58 4.36 -13.08
C TYR A 82 -4.29 3.56 -13.33
N GLY A 83 -3.86 2.74 -12.36
CA GLY A 83 -2.70 1.86 -12.53
C GLY A 83 -2.91 0.73 -13.54
N ASP A 84 -4.09 0.11 -13.55
CA ASP A 84 -4.50 -0.86 -14.58
C ASP A 84 -4.42 -0.23 -16.00
N GLY A 85 -4.90 1.01 -16.14
CA GLY A 85 -4.81 1.78 -17.38
C GLY A 85 -3.37 2.03 -17.82
N ILE A 86 -2.49 2.43 -16.89
CA ILE A 86 -1.05 2.62 -17.15
C ILE A 86 -0.41 1.33 -17.67
N LEU A 87 -0.68 0.19 -17.03
CA LEU A 87 -0.12 -1.10 -17.41
C LEU A 87 -0.61 -1.57 -18.79
N LYS A 88 -1.91 -1.43 -19.04
CA LYS A 88 -2.56 -1.84 -20.28
C LYS A 88 -2.09 -1.03 -21.48
N GLU A 89 -2.02 0.29 -21.33
CA GLU A 89 -1.69 1.22 -22.42
C GLU A 89 -0.21 1.59 -22.47
N LYS A 90 0.59 1.13 -21.50
CA LYS A 90 2.01 1.48 -21.34
C LYS A 90 2.24 3.01 -21.32
N ARG A 91 1.37 3.73 -20.61
CA ARG A 91 1.40 5.20 -20.50
C ARG A 91 2.41 5.68 -19.47
N LYS A 92 3.69 5.74 -19.87
CA LYS A 92 4.78 6.21 -19.00
C LYS A 92 4.56 7.64 -18.50
N ASP A 93 3.95 8.48 -19.33
CA ASP A 93 3.58 9.86 -19.01
C ASP A 93 2.58 9.98 -17.86
N TRP A 94 1.87 8.90 -17.51
CA TRP A 94 0.91 8.88 -16.41
C TRP A 94 1.50 8.39 -15.08
N VAL A 95 2.69 7.79 -15.10
CA VAL A 95 3.33 7.20 -13.91
C VAL A 95 3.57 8.27 -12.83
N GLU A 96 4.04 9.46 -13.20
CA GLU A 96 4.27 10.55 -12.24
C GLU A 96 2.98 10.95 -11.50
N ARG A 97 1.87 11.02 -12.23
CA ARG A 97 0.57 11.31 -11.63
C ARG A 97 0.09 10.19 -10.73
N TYR A 98 0.29 8.92 -11.12
CA TYR A 98 -0.02 7.77 -10.27
C TYR A 98 0.75 7.83 -8.94
N VAL A 99 2.06 8.08 -9.00
CA VAL A 99 2.91 8.24 -7.81
C VAL A 99 2.34 9.32 -6.89
N LYS A 100 1.98 10.49 -7.44
CA LYS A 100 1.39 11.56 -6.64
C LYS A 100 0.07 11.16 -5.98
N ILE A 101 -0.83 10.49 -6.71
CA ILE A 101 -2.13 10.05 -6.19
C ILE A 101 -1.94 9.12 -4.99
N VAL A 102 -1.08 8.10 -5.11
CA VAL A 102 -0.83 7.16 -4.01
C VAL A 102 -0.21 7.88 -2.81
N LEU A 103 0.82 8.71 -3.01
CA LEU A 103 1.48 9.39 -1.89
C LEU A 103 0.58 10.39 -1.17
N ASP A 104 -0.29 11.09 -1.90
CA ASP A 104 -1.27 12.00 -1.29
C ASP A 104 -2.37 11.23 -0.53
N HIS A 105 -2.81 10.10 -1.08
CA HIS A 105 -3.77 9.20 -0.43
C HIS A 105 -3.23 8.70 0.91
N ASN A 106 -2.05 8.07 0.92
CA ASN A 106 -1.38 7.56 2.12
C ASN A 106 -1.18 8.67 3.17
N LYS A 107 -0.76 9.87 2.74
CA LYS A 107 -0.63 11.03 3.64
C LYS A 107 -1.97 11.46 4.22
N GLY A 108 -3.04 11.41 3.42
CA GLY A 108 -4.38 11.72 3.88
C GLY A 108 -4.86 10.77 4.96
N GLU A 109 -4.59 9.47 4.82
CA GLU A 109 -4.94 8.46 5.82
C GLU A 109 -4.18 8.63 7.12
N GLU A 110 -2.86 8.87 7.03
CA GLU A 110 -2.01 9.16 8.18
C GLU A 110 -2.53 10.33 9.03
N ILE A 111 -3.15 11.33 8.39
CA ILE A 111 -3.65 12.54 9.04
C ILE A 111 -5.09 12.38 9.54
N ASN A 112 -5.96 11.70 8.78
CA ASN A 112 -7.41 11.74 8.99
C ASN A 112 -8.02 10.39 9.41
N VAL A 113 -7.45 9.28 8.94
CA VAL A 113 -8.00 7.93 9.14
C VAL A 113 -7.36 7.28 10.36
N PHE A 114 -6.04 7.06 10.34
CA PHE A 114 -5.35 6.33 11.41
C PHE A 114 -5.50 6.98 12.80
N PRO A 115 -5.48 8.33 12.95
CA PRO A 115 -5.72 8.97 14.24
C PRO A 115 -7.14 8.80 14.79
N SER A 116 -8.10 8.37 13.97
CA SER A 116 -9.49 8.13 14.37
C SER A 116 -9.70 6.80 15.08
N LEU A 117 -8.69 5.92 15.07
CA LEU A 117 -8.71 4.65 15.79
C LEU A 117 -8.51 4.87 17.29
N LYS A 118 -9.27 4.13 18.09
CA LYS A 118 -9.23 4.23 19.56
C LYS A 118 -8.41 3.14 20.23
N GLU A 119 -8.09 2.08 19.49
CA GLU A 119 -7.47 0.86 19.99
C GLU A 119 -6.47 0.32 18.97
N ASN A 120 -5.49 -0.42 19.45
CA ASN A 120 -4.55 -1.13 18.59
C ASN A 120 -5.26 -2.30 17.90
N ILE A 121 -4.87 -2.58 16.67
CA ILE A 121 -5.44 -3.66 15.86
C ILE A 121 -4.43 -4.81 15.79
N GLU A 122 -4.86 -6.00 16.19
CA GLU A 122 -4.04 -7.21 16.12
C GLU A 122 -3.52 -7.48 14.70
N LEU A 123 -2.27 -7.96 14.60
CA LEU A 123 -1.59 -8.17 13.31
C LEU A 123 -2.12 -9.37 12.52
N GLU A 124 -2.60 -10.40 13.22
CA GLU A 124 -2.93 -11.70 12.64
C GLU A 124 -3.85 -11.63 11.40
N PRO A 125 -4.94 -10.84 11.38
CA PRO A 125 -5.78 -10.68 10.20
C PRO A 125 -5.01 -10.09 9.00
N SER A 126 -4.16 -9.08 9.24
CA SER A 126 -3.34 -8.46 8.19
C SER A 126 -2.30 -9.43 7.64
N ILE A 127 -1.62 -10.16 8.53
CA ILE A 127 -0.64 -11.19 8.13
C ILE A 127 -1.29 -12.25 7.24
N LYS A 128 -2.51 -12.69 7.56
CA LYS A 128 -3.24 -13.65 6.73
C LYS A 128 -3.48 -13.11 5.32
N LEU A 129 -3.94 -11.87 5.18
CA LEU A 129 -4.18 -11.24 3.88
C LEU A 129 -2.89 -11.07 3.08
N ILE A 130 -1.78 -10.72 3.73
CA ILE A 130 -0.48 -10.59 3.05
C ILE A 130 0.05 -11.97 2.61
N LYS A 131 -0.16 -13.02 3.40
CA LYS A 131 0.18 -14.40 3.00
C LYS A 131 -0.58 -14.82 1.73
N GLU A 132 -1.82 -14.40 1.57
CA GLU A 132 -2.60 -14.62 0.33
C GLU A 132 -2.04 -13.85 -0.87
N PHE A 133 -1.49 -12.65 -0.66
CA PHE A 133 -0.79 -11.88 -1.70
C PHE A 133 0.52 -12.56 -2.15
N GLY A 134 1.26 -13.12 -1.19
CA GLY A 134 2.46 -13.92 -1.40
C GLY A 134 3.68 -13.35 -0.66
N ASN A 135 4.21 -14.15 0.28
CA ASN A 135 5.31 -13.76 1.17
C ASN A 135 6.57 -13.29 0.43
N GLU A 136 6.98 -13.98 -0.63
CA GLU A 136 8.18 -13.62 -1.39
C GLU A 136 8.05 -12.25 -2.06
N LYS A 137 6.88 -11.96 -2.65
CA LYS A 137 6.60 -10.65 -3.26
C LYS A 137 6.59 -9.57 -2.20
N TYR A 138 5.90 -9.82 -1.09
CA TYR A 138 5.84 -8.88 0.03
C TYR A 138 7.23 -8.57 0.59
N TYR A 139 8.04 -9.59 0.84
CA TYR A 139 9.41 -9.46 1.34
C TYR A 139 10.29 -8.70 0.34
N TYR A 140 10.23 -9.04 -0.95
CA TYR A 140 10.96 -8.28 -1.98
C TYR A 140 10.58 -6.79 -1.94
N ILE A 141 9.32 -6.48 -1.64
CA ILE A 141 8.85 -5.11 -1.66
C ILE A 141 9.26 -4.30 -0.44
N THR A 142 9.09 -4.90 0.73
CA THR A 142 9.13 -4.22 2.01
C THR A 142 10.42 -4.51 2.79
N GLY A 143 11.14 -5.57 2.42
CA GLY A 143 12.25 -6.12 3.19
C GLY A 143 11.83 -6.81 4.50
N LEU A 144 10.52 -6.97 4.72
CA LEU A 144 9.96 -7.48 5.97
C LEU A 144 9.52 -8.94 5.80
N GLU A 145 10.07 -9.82 6.64
CA GLU A 145 9.71 -11.24 6.67
C GLU A 145 8.56 -11.47 7.64
N LEU A 146 7.47 -12.07 7.15
CA LEU A 146 6.32 -12.43 7.97
C LEU A 146 6.58 -13.72 8.76
N PRO A 147 6.09 -13.82 10.01
CA PRO A 147 6.13 -15.06 10.78
C PRO A 147 5.31 -16.19 10.13
#